data_AF-A0A7X6VHA7-F1
#
_entry.id   AF-A0A7X6VHA7-F1
#
_cell.length_a   1.000
_cell.length_b   1.000
_cell.length_c   1.000
_cell.angle_alpha   90.00
_cell.angle_beta   90.00
_cell.angle_gamma   90.00
#
_symmetry.space_group_name_H-M   'P 1'
#
loop_
_entity.id
_entity.type
_entity.pdbx_description
1 polymer ?
#
loop_
_entity_poly.entity_id
_entity_poly.type
_entity_poly.pdbx_seq_one_letter_code
_entity_poly.pdbx_strand_id
1 'polypeptide(L)'
;MISSRYLNKVAVVLIFLALLTCALIVYLAQINPNTKVMQYESKLFGDEILLIDIQVDENEWQGLLADPTAKEYIPADLIINGELFSSVGLRTKGNSSLTQVAQMKDSDRYSIHFKFDKYQKGRTYYGLDTFCINNIIGDNTYMKEYLSYEIMDYSGVPAPLTNYARVTLNGEDFGFYLALERYEKSFLARAYDTTGGQLYNVKIQMGHREDFMPPGDND
;
A
#
# COMPACT_ATOMS: atom_id res chain seq x y z
N MET A 1 -49.10 20.81 -39.36
CA MET A 1 -47.83 20.15 -39.78
C MET A 1 -46.94 21.19 -40.44
N ILE A 2 -45.89 21.66 -39.75
CA ILE A 2 -44.91 22.60 -40.33
C ILE A 2 -43.87 21.77 -41.10
N SER A 3 -44.05 21.64 -42.41
CA SER A 3 -43.11 20.96 -43.31
C SER A 3 -42.14 21.98 -43.89
N SER A 4 -41.08 22.31 -43.16
CA SER A 4 -39.97 23.12 -43.68
C SER A 4 -38.95 22.21 -44.40
N ARG A 5 -38.69 22.48 -45.68
CA ARG A 5 -37.70 21.75 -46.51
C ARG A 5 -36.26 21.84 -45.98
N TYR A 6 -36.00 22.79 -45.08
CA TYR A 6 -34.69 23.02 -44.47
C TYR A 6 -34.51 22.26 -43.16
N LEU A 7 -35.60 21.79 -42.54
CA LEU A 7 -35.54 21.09 -41.25
C LEU A 7 -34.69 19.81 -41.33
N ASN A 8 -34.88 19.03 -42.39
CA ASN A 8 -34.09 17.81 -42.62
C ASN A 8 -32.60 18.11 -42.86
N LYS A 9 -32.28 19.22 -43.53
CA LYS A 9 -30.89 19.62 -43.77
C LYS A 9 -30.21 20.07 -42.48
N VAL A 10 -30.91 20.85 -41.66
CA VAL A 10 -30.42 21.26 -40.33
C VAL A 10 -30.23 20.06 -39.42
N ALA A 11 -31.15 19.09 -39.44
CA ALA A 11 -31.03 17.86 -38.66
C ALA A 11 -29.78 17.04 -39.08
N VAL A 12 -29.52 16.89 -40.39
CA VAL A 12 -28.32 16.18 -40.89
C VAL A 12 -27.04 16.89 -40.45
N VAL A 13 -27.00 18.22 -40.52
CA VAL A 13 -25.83 19.00 -40.06
C VAL A 13 -25.60 18.82 -38.56
N LEU A 14 -26.65 18.85 -37.75
CA LEU A 14 -26.55 18.64 -36.30
C LEU A 14 -26.08 17.22 -35.95
N ILE A 15 -26.54 16.21 -36.67
CA ILE A 15 -26.09 14.82 -36.48
C ILE A 15 -24.61 14.69 -36.84
N PHE A 16 -24.16 15.29 -37.96
CA PHE A 16 -22.75 15.28 -38.35
C PHE A 16 -21.87 15.99 -37.32
N LEU A 17 -22.34 17.13 -36.79
CA LEU A 17 -21.62 17.89 -35.78
C LEU A 17 -21.53 17.10 -34.46
N ALA A 18 -22.60 16.42 -34.06
CA ALA A 18 -22.61 15.53 -32.90
C ALA A 18 -21.61 14.36 -33.07
N LEU A 19 -21.60 13.70 -34.24
CA LEU A 19 -20.66 12.62 -34.54
C LEU A 19 -19.20 13.10 -34.52
N LEU A 20 -18.92 14.28 -35.09
CA LEU A 20 -17.60 14.91 -35.04
C LEU A 20 -17.17 15.22 -33.61
N THR A 21 -18.08 15.74 -32.77
CA THR A 21 -17.77 15.97 -31.36
C THR A 21 -17.51 14.68 -30.59
N CYS A 22 -18.27 13.61 -30.83
CA CYS A 22 -18.02 12.30 -30.22
C CYS A 22 -16.66 11.72 -30.65
N ALA A 23 -16.33 11.79 -31.94
CA ALA A 23 -15.04 11.33 -32.44
C ALA A 23 -13.87 12.14 -31.85
N LEU A 24 -14.03 13.46 -31.73
CA LEU A 24 -13.02 14.32 -31.10
C LEU A 24 -12.84 13.99 -29.61
N ILE A 25 -13.92 13.73 -28.87
CA ILE A 25 -13.84 13.33 -27.46
C ILE A 25 -13.09 11.99 -27.31
N VAL A 26 -13.39 11.00 -28.15
CA VAL A 26 -12.69 9.70 -28.14
C VAL A 26 -11.20 9.88 -28.48
N TYR A 27 -10.88 10.69 -29.49
CA TYR A 27 -9.51 10.98 -29.87
C TYR A 27 -8.73 11.70 -28.76
N LEU A 28 -9.32 12.72 -28.13
CA LEU A 28 -8.71 13.43 -27.00
C LEU A 28 -8.57 12.54 -25.75
N ALA A 29 -9.48 11.59 -25.53
CA ALA A 29 -9.37 10.61 -24.45
C ALA A 29 -8.20 9.63 -24.69
N GLN A 30 -7.95 9.23 -25.95
CA GLN A 30 -6.82 8.37 -26.31
C GLN A 30 -5.46 9.07 -26.25
N ILE A 31 -5.41 10.40 -26.44
CA ILE A 31 -4.17 11.19 -26.34
C ILE A 31 -3.64 11.30 -24.89
N ASN A 32 -4.44 10.93 -23.89
CA ASN A 32 -3.97 10.85 -22.51
C ASN A 32 -3.78 9.39 -22.08
N PRO A 33 -2.69 8.69 -22.47
CA PRO A 33 -2.17 7.63 -21.65
C PRO A 33 -1.55 8.31 -20.41
N ASN A 34 -2.39 8.79 -19.49
CA ASN A 34 -1.96 9.11 -18.14
C ASN A 34 -1.74 7.78 -17.42
N THR A 35 -0.82 6.96 -17.93
CA THR A 35 -0.17 5.95 -17.10
C THR A 35 0.65 6.79 -16.13
N LYS A 36 0.02 7.14 -15.00
CA LYS A 36 0.63 7.97 -13.98
C LYS A 36 1.68 7.10 -13.33
N VAL A 37 2.88 7.05 -13.91
CA VAL A 37 4.02 6.29 -13.39
C VAL A 37 4.23 6.75 -11.96
N MET A 38 3.98 5.86 -11.01
CA MET A 38 4.06 6.21 -9.61
C MET A 38 5.53 6.15 -9.19
N GLN A 39 6.10 7.32 -8.93
CA GLN A 39 7.54 7.45 -8.71
C GLN A 39 8.04 6.67 -7.48
N TYR A 40 7.13 6.30 -6.54
CA TYR A 40 7.49 5.50 -5.38
C TYR A 40 8.08 4.14 -5.73
N GLU A 41 7.73 3.56 -6.88
CA GLU A 41 8.22 2.24 -7.30
C GLU A 41 9.74 2.25 -7.32
N SER A 42 10.34 3.15 -8.08
CA SER A 42 11.80 3.30 -8.15
C SER A 42 12.43 3.87 -6.88
N LYS A 43 11.73 4.74 -6.14
CA LYS A 43 12.29 5.45 -4.98
C LYS A 43 12.35 4.61 -3.71
N LEU A 44 11.35 3.74 -3.50
CA LEU A 44 11.24 2.90 -2.31
C LEU A 44 11.56 1.43 -2.61
N PHE A 45 11.26 0.99 -3.83
CA PHE A 45 11.38 -0.41 -4.25
C PHE A 45 12.32 -0.61 -5.45
N GLY A 46 13.36 0.21 -5.55
CA GLY A 46 14.47 0.01 -6.50
C GLY A 46 15.47 -1.05 -6.02
N ASP A 47 16.56 -1.20 -6.78
CA ASP A 47 17.57 -2.26 -6.57
C ASP A 47 18.51 -2.01 -5.37
N GLU A 48 18.60 -0.76 -4.91
CA GLU A 48 19.45 -0.39 -3.78
C GLU A 48 18.74 -0.62 -2.43
N ILE A 49 19.52 -0.99 -1.41
CA ILE A 49 19.03 -1.13 -0.04
C ILE A 49 18.47 0.21 0.44
N LEU A 50 17.20 0.19 0.85
CA LEU A 50 16.50 1.35 1.35
C LEU A 50 17.09 1.79 2.70
N LEU A 51 17.41 3.08 2.83
CA LEU A 51 17.81 3.67 4.10
C LEU A 51 16.61 4.40 4.70
N ILE A 52 16.16 3.96 5.88
CA ILE A 52 15.05 4.59 6.60
C ILE A 52 15.55 5.01 7.98
N ASP A 53 15.51 6.32 8.27
CA ASP A 53 15.60 6.82 9.64
C ASP A 53 14.21 7.22 10.12
N ILE A 54 13.79 6.63 11.24
CA ILE A 54 12.54 6.94 11.91
C ILE A 54 12.84 7.96 13.00
N GLN A 55 12.30 9.15 12.89
CA GLN A 55 12.42 10.20 13.89
C GLN A 55 11.11 10.35 14.64
N VAL A 56 11.12 10.06 15.94
CA VAL A 56 9.91 9.99 16.77
C VAL A 56 10.20 10.51 18.16
N ASP A 57 9.20 11.15 18.79
CA ASP A 57 9.30 11.53 20.19
C ASP A 57 9.46 10.29 21.06
N GLU A 58 10.43 10.32 21.98
CA GLU A 58 10.75 9.17 22.82
C GLU A 58 9.56 8.75 23.67
N ASN A 59 8.74 9.67 24.17
CA ASN A 59 7.58 9.32 25.00
C ASN A 59 6.49 8.65 24.16
N GLU A 60 6.27 9.13 22.93
CA GLU A 60 5.34 8.50 21.99
C GLU A 60 5.81 7.09 21.62
N TRP A 61 7.12 6.90 21.39
CA TRP A 61 7.71 5.59 21.12
C TRP A 61 7.53 4.64 22.31
N GLN A 62 7.92 5.06 23.51
CA GLN A 62 7.74 4.26 24.73
C GLN A 62 6.26 3.97 25.02
N GLY A 63 5.36 4.91 24.73
CA GLY A 63 3.91 4.69 24.82
C GLY A 63 3.43 3.60 23.86
N LEU A 64 3.92 3.60 22.62
CA LEU A 64 3.65 2.55 21.64
C LEU A 64 4.22 1.19 22.08
N LEU A 65 5.40 1.17 22.71
CA LEU A 65 6.01 -0.07 23.24
C LEU A 65 5.31 -0.60 24.51
N ALA A 66 4.59 0.25 25.26
CA ALA A 66 3.85 -0.16 26.45
C ALA A 66 2.61 -1.01 26.11
N ASP A 67 1.92 -0.71 25.01
CA ASP A 67 0.88 -1.57 24.44
C ASP A 67 1.03 -1.70 22.90
N PRO A 68 1.98 -2.52 22.44
CA PRO A 68 2.22 -2.69 21.02
C PRO A 68 1.05 -3.43 20.34
N THR A 69 0.16 -4.06 21.09
CA THR A 69 -0.96 -4.84 20.54
C THR A 69 -2.17 -4.00 20.17
N ALA A 70 -2.33 -2.82 20.79
CA ALA A 70 -3.35 -1.84 20.45
C ALA A 70 -3.18 -1.28 19.04
N LYS A 71 -1.94 -1.27 18.51
CA LYS A 71 -1.60 -0.78 17.16
C LYS A 71 -2.06 0.66 16.94
N GLU A 72 -1.92 1.49 17.96
CA GLU A 72 -2.24 2.91 17.87
C GLU A 72 -1.21 3.63 17.00
N TYR A 73 -1.68 4.65 16.29
CA TYR A 73 -0.81 5.47 15.45
C TYR A 73 -0.20 6.60 16.29
N ILE A 74 1.11 6.72 16.22
CA ILE A 74 1.88 7.85 16.71
C ILE A 74 2.45 8.66 15.54
N PRO A 75 2.69 9.97 15.70
CA PRO A 75 3.36 10.79 14.69
C PRO A 75 4.85 10.50 14.66
N ALA A 76 5.41 10.36 13.46
CA ALA A 76 6.84 10.26 13.24
C ALA A 76 7.23 10.98 11.95
N ASP A 77 8.47 11.43 11.88
CA ASP A 77 9.11 11.90 10.66
C ASP A 77 9.95 10.75 10.09
N LEU A 78 9.92 10.55 8.77
CA LEU A 78 10.71 9.54 8.10
C LEU A 78 11.74 10.19 7.19
N ILE A 79 13.01 9.83 7.33
CA ILE A 79 14.03 10.17 6.34
C ILE A 79 14.29 8.93 5.51
N ILE A 80 13.86 8.96 4.25
CA ILE A 80 14.00 7.84 3.31
C ILE A 80 15.04 8.22 2.27
N ASN A 81 16.17 7.52 2.23
CA ASN A 81 17.31 7.82 1.36
C ASN A 81 17.76 9.31 1.42
N GLY A 82 17.71 9.89 2.63
CA GLY A 82 18.07 11.29 2.87
C GLY A 82 16.95 12.32 2.65
N GLU A 83 15.77 11.91 2.19
CA GLU A 83 14.63 12.79 1.96
C GLU A 83 13.63 12.74 3.13
N LEU A 84 13.31 13.90 3.72
CA LEU A 84 12.45 14.02 4.89
C LEU A 84 10.96 14.03 4.54
N PHE A 85 10.20 13.17 5.21
CA PHE A 85 8.75 13.08 5.18
C PHE A 85 8.19 13.26 6.59
N SER A 86 7.76 14.47 6.88
CA SER A 86 7.19 14.80 8.18
C SER A 86 5.77 14.28 8.42
N SER A 87 5.40 14.12 9.69
CA SER A 87 4.01 13.82 10.14
C SER A 87 3.40 12.55 9.54
N VAL A 88 4.22 11.51 9.39
CA VAL A 88 3.79 10.17 8.96
C VAL A 88 3.18 9.43 10.15
N GLY A 89 2.08 8.72 9.92
CA GLY A 89 1.51 7.82 10.91
C GLY A 89 2.34 6.56 11.04
N LEU A 90 2.89 6.30 12.22
CA LEU A 90 3.64 5.11 12.56
C LEU A 90 2.82 4.26 13.53
N ARG A 91 2.78 2.94 13.32
CA ARG A 91 2.27 1.99 14.33
C ARG A 91 2.91 0.62 14.20
N THR A 92 2.81 -0.21 15.24
CA THR A 92 3.12 -1.63 15.14
C THR A 92 2.19 -2.36 14.17
N LYS A 93 2.69 -3.46 13.62
CA LYS A 93 1.99 -4.31 12.67
C LYS A 93 2.21 -5.78 13.02
N GLY A 94 1.16 -6.56 12.83
CA GLY A 94 1.23 -8.02 12.87
C GLY A 94 0.05 -8.64 13.57
N ASN A 95 0.09 -9.96 13.66
CA ASN A 95 -0.75 -10.75 14.54
C ASN A 95 0.18 -11.64 15.35
N SER A 96 0.50 -12.84 14.87
CA SER A 96 1.42 -13.77 15.53
C SER A 96 2.81 -13.18 15.77
N SER A 97 3.42 -12.53 14.77
CA SER A 97 4.74 -11.91 14.92
C SER A 97 4.75 -10.78 15.94
N LEU A 98 3.66 -10.01 16.03
CA LEU A 98 3.52 -8.92 17.00
C LEU A 98 3.43 -9.47 18.42
N THR A 99 2.56 -10.47 18.62
CA THR A 99 2.42 -11.14 19.92
C THR A 99 3.72 -11.84 20.33
N GLN A 100 4.43 -12.46 19.38
CA GLN A 100 5.72 -13.09 19.65
C GLN A 100 6.74 -12.09 20.18
N VAL A 101 6.91 -10.94 19.52
CA VAL A 101 7.85 -9.90 19.98
C VAL A 101 7.37 -9.29 21.31
N ALA A 102 6.07 -9.02 21.47
CA ALA A 102 5.53 -8.47 22.73
C ALA A 102 5.70 -9.40 23.94
N GLN A 103 5.93 -10.70 23.73
CA GLN A 103 6.22 -11.68 24.79
C GLN A 103 7.72 -11.85 25.05
N MET A 104 8.60 -11.30 24.21
CA MET A 104 10.04 -11.31 24.41
C MET A 104 10.42 -10.23 25.42
N LYS A 105 11.44 -10.51 26.25
CA LYS A 105 11.94 -9.55 27.24
C LYS A 105 13.02 -8.62 26.68
N ASP A 106 13.62 -9.03 25.58
CA ASP A 106 14.88 -8.55 25.03
C ASP A 106 14.76 -8.18 23.55
N SER A 107 13.54 -7.95 23.06
CA SER A 107 13.30 -7.58 21.67
C SER A 107 12.13 -6.61 21.55
N ASP A 108 12.41 -5.47 20.92
CA ASP A 108 11.47 -4.46 20.48
C ASP A 108 11.40 -4.39 18.94
N ARG A 109 11.88 -5.46 18.28
CA ARG A 109 12.02 -5.54 16.82
C ARG A 109 10.69 -5.81 16.12
N TYR A 110 9.73 -4.92 16.29
CA TYR A 110 8.39 -5.01 15.72
C TYR A 110 8.41 -4.72 14.22
N SER A 111 7.48 -5.33 13.48
CA SER A 111 7.11 -4.83 12.15
C SER A 111 6.36 -3.51 12.31
N ILE A 112 6.64 -2.54 11.45
CA ILE A 112 6.09 -1.18 11.55
C ILE A 112 5.30 -0.85 10.29
N HIS A 113 4.16 -0.18 10.45
CA HIS A 113 3.31 0.29 9.36
C HIS A 113 3.30 1.81 9.30
N PHE A 114 3.58 2.35 8.12
CA PHE A 114 3.70 3.79 7.88
C PHE A 114 2.57 4.28 6.98
N LYS A 115 1.84 5.31 7.40
CA LYS A 115 0.71 5.87 6.67
C LYS A 115 0.88 7.38 6.48
N PHE A 116 1.10 7.81 5.24
CA PHE A 116 1.47 9.20 4.94
C PHE A 116 0.32 10.20 5.15
N ASP A 117 -0.93 9.78 4.93
CA ASP A 117 -2.10 10.65 5.05
C ASP A 117 -2.77 10.61 6.44
N LYS A 118 -2.13 9.98 7.44
CA LYS A 118 -2.71 9.76 8.77
C LYS A 118 -3.04 11.07 9.48
N TYR A 119 -2.10 12.02 9.47
CA TYR A 119 -2.22 13.32 10.13
C TYR A 119 -2.41 14.49 9.14
N GLN A 120 -2.08 14.29 7.87
CA GLN A 120 -2.24 15.28 6.81
C GLN A 120 -2.95 14.67 5.61
N LYS A 121 -4.24 14.98 5.42
CA LYS A 121 -5.05 14.35 4.37
C LYS A 121 -4.51 14.63 2.98
N GLY A 122 -4.49 13.59 2.14
CA GLY A 122 -4.05 13.67 0.74
C GLY A 122 -2.52 13.60 0.56
N ARG A 123 -1.75 13.52 1.63
CA ARG A 123 -0.29 13.33 1.55
C ARG A 123 0.04 11.90 1.15
N THR A 124 0.95 11.74 0.20
CA THR A 124 1.47 10.45 -0.28
C THR A 124 2.98 10.52 -0.36
N TYR A 125 3.65 9.36 -0.35
CA TYR A 125 5.04 9.27 -0.76
C TYR A 125 5.08 8.97 -2.25
N TYR A 126 5.23 10.03 -3.07
CA TYR A 126 5.34 9.86 -4.53
C TYR A 126 4.22 9.01 -5.16
N GLY A 127 3.00 9.10 -4.63
CA GLY A 127 1.84 8.31 -5.05
C GLY A 127 1.51 7.12 -4.16
N LEU A 128 2.40 6.71 -3.24
CA LEU A 128 2.17 5.62 -2.29
C LEU A 128 1.36 6.08 -1.07
N ASP A 129 0.30 5.34 -0.74
CA ASP A 129 -0.53 5.63 0.43
C ASP A 129 0.14 5.18 1.74
N THR A 130 0.70 3.97 1.72
CA THR A 130 1.27 3.31 2.89
C THR A 130 2.19 2.16 2.49
N PHE A 131 3.21 1.94 3.31
CA PHE A 131 4.08 0.77 3.24
C PHE A 131 4.29 0.23 4.67
N CYS A 132 4.87 -0.95 4.78
CA CYS A 132 5.36 -1.44 6.07
C CYS A 132 6.77 -1.98 5.94
N ILE A 133 7.48 -2.04 7.07
CA ILE A 133 8.70 -2.82 7.22
C ILE A 133 8.39 -4.04 8.07
N ASN A 134 8.66 -5.22 7.53
CA ASN A 134 8.46 -6.49 8.23
C ASN A 134 9.76 -6.91 8.90
N ASN A 135 9.66 -7.34 10.15
CA ASN A 135 10.79 -7.82 10.94
C ASN A 135 11.28 -9.21 10.49
N ILE A 136 10.53 -9.97 9.70
CA ILE A 136 10.98 -11.29 9.20
C ILE A 136 11.34 -12.27 10.35
N ILE A 137 10.77 -12.10 11.54
CA ILE A 137 11.19 -12.83 12.76
C ILE A 137 11.09 -14.35 12.66
N GLY A 138 10.20 -14.86 11.79
CA GLY A 138 10.01 -16.30 11.56
C GLY A 138 10.86 -16.89 10.43
N ASP A 139 11.73 -16.10 9.80
CA ASP A 139 12.52 -16.54 8.65
C ASP A 139 14.00 -16.14 8.75
N ASN A 140 14.82 -17.10 9.19
CA ASN A 140 16.27 -16.94 9.29
C ASN A 140 16.97 -16.70 7.94
N THR A 141 16.30 -16.95 6.81
CA THR A 141 16.88 -16.69 5.49
C THR A 141 16.70 -15.25 5.04
N TYR A 142 15.76 -14.51 5.63
CA TYR A 142 15.33 -13.18 5.17
C TYR A 142 14.82 -13.15 3.73
N MET A 143 14.55 -14.31 3.11
CA MET A 143 14.28 -14.43 1.68
C MET A 143 12.90 -14.98 1.37
N LYS A 144 12.22 -15.66 2.30
CA LYS A 144 10.96 -16.36 1.97
C LYS A 144 9.87 -15.41 1.52
N GLU A 145 9.69 -14.30 2.22
CA GLU A 145 8.68 -13.30 1.86
C GLU A 145 9.03 -12.62 0.54
N TYR A 146 10.28 -12.17 0.38
CA TYR A 146 10.79 -11.58 -0.86
C TYR A 146 10.57 -12.51 -2.06
N LEU A 147 11.11 -13.73 -2.01
CA LEU A 147 11.00 -14.70 -3.10
C LEU A 147 9.56 -15.11 -3.40
N SER A 148 8.69 -15.14 -2.38
CA SER A 148 7.26 -15.47 -2.61
C SER A 148 6.61 -14.42 -3.50
N TYR A 149 6.87 -13.14 -3.27
CA TYR A 149 6.34 -12.07 -4.11
C TYR A 149 7.00 -12.03 -5.48
N GLU A 150 8.30 -12.26 -5.58
CA GLU A 150 9.01 -12.40 -6.87
C GLU A 150 8.45 -13.54 -7.73
N ILE A 151 8.15 -14.70 -7.13
CA ILE A 151 7.55 -15.84 -7.84
C ILE A 151 6.13 -15.51 -8.33
N MET A 152 5.34 -14.79 -7.53
CA MET A 152 4.01 -14.33 -7.93
C MET A 152 4.08 -13.38 -9.12
N ASP A 153 4.96 -12.38 -9.05
CA ASP A 153 5.15 -11.40 -10.13
C ASP A 153 5.65 -12.09 -11.41
N TYR A 154 6.65 -12.97 -11.30
CA TYR A 154 7.15 -13.80 -12.40
C TYR A 154 6.04 -14.65 -13.05
N SER A 155 5.08 -15.10 -12.25
CA SER A 155 3.92 -15.89 -12.72
C SER A 155 2.79 -15.03 -13.29
N GLY A 156 2.97 -13.70 -13.38
CA GLY A 156 1.97 -12.76 -13.88
C GLY A 156 0.84 -12.47 -12.88
N VAL A 157 1.02 -12.79 -11.60
CA VAL A 157 0.07 -12.46 -10.54
C VAL A 157 0.48 -11.12 -9.92
N PRO A 158 -0.35 -10.07 -9.97
CA PRO A 158 0.00 -8.79 -9.39
C PRO A 158 0.34 -8.90 -7.89
N ALA A 159 1.59 -8.61 -7.57
CA ALA A 159 2.15 -8.73 -6.23
C ALA A 159 2.60 -7.35 -5.71
N PRO A 160 2.59 -7.14 -4.37
CA PRO A 160 3.21 -5.99 -3.74
C PRO A 160 4.69 -5.90 -4.10
N LEU A 161 5.18 -4.68 -4.26
CA LEU A 161 6.61 -4.44 -4.37
C LEU A 161 7.30 -4.64 -3.01
N THR A 162 8.56 -5.10 -3.07
CA THR A 162 9.40 -5.33 -1.89
C THR A 162 10.80 -4.77 -2.07
N ASN A 163 11.43 -4.39 -0.97
CA ASN A 163 12.85 -4.02 -0.94
C ASN A 163 13.42 -4.26 0.46
N TYR A 164 14.70 -4.57 0.53
CA TYR A 164 15.41 -4.64 1.80
C TYR A 164 15.68 -3.23 2.34
N ALA A 165 15.56 -3.07 3.65
CA ALA A 165 15.74 -1.79 4.32
C ALA A 165 16.69 -1.91 5.51
N ARG A 166 17.66 -1.00 5.60
CA ARG A 166 18.38 -0.72 6.84
C ARG A 166 17.65 0.40 7.57
N VAL A 167 17.25 0.14 8.80
CA VAL A 167 16.40 1.02 9.58
C VAL A 167 17.17 1.55 10.78
N THR A 168 17.11 2.85 10.99
CA THR A 168 17.54 3.52 12.21
C THR A 168 16.34 4.16 12.92
N LEU A 169 16.42 4.28 14.23
CA LEU A 169 15.45 4.95 15.08
C LEU A 169 16.17 6.07 15.83
N ASN A 170 15.76 7.31 15.60
CA ASN A 170 16.41 8.50 16.16
C ASN A 170 17.94 8.51 15.95
N GLY A 171 18.40 8.00 14.79
CA GLY A 171 19.82 7.88 14.44
C GLY A 171 20.55 6.64 14.99
N GLU A 172 19.92 5.81 15.82
CA GLU A 172 20.49 4.57 16.34
C GLU A 172 20.09 3.36 15.47
N ASP A 173 20.96 2.35 15.34
CA ASP A 173 20.67 1.16 14.55
C ASP A 173 19.48 0.38 15.13
N PHE A 174 18.42 0.24 14.34
CA PHE A 174 17.21 -0.50 14.70
C PHE A 174 17.16 -1.87 14.01
N GLY A 175 17.84 -1.99 12.87
CA GLY A 175 18.17 -3.26 12.23
C GLY A 175 17.73 -3.38 10.77
N PHE A 176 17.79 -4.61 10.27
CA PHE A 176 17.51 -4.93 8.87
C PHE A 176 16.10 -5.48 8.69
N TYR A 177 15.35 -4.98 7.72
CA TYR A 177 13.93 -5.26 7.51
C TYR A 177 13.62 -5.50 6.03
N LEU A 178 12.43 -6.03 5.73
CA LEU A 178 11.86 -6.03 4.39
C LEU A 178 10.76 -4.98 4.30
N ALA A 179 10.99 -3.92 3.54
CA ALA A 179 9.95 -2.97 3.12
C ALA A 179 9.00 -3.66 2.14
N LEU A 180 7.70 -3.44 2.34
CA LEU A 180 6.62 -4.07 1.61
C LEU A 180 5.52 -3.05 1.34
N GLU A 181 5.15 -2.91 0.08
CA GLU A 181 4.00 -2.13 -0.36
C GLU A 181 2.70 -2.66 0.25
N ARG A 182 1.78 -1.77 0.62
CA ARG A 182 0.47 -2.19 1.13
C ARG A 182 -0.58 -2.18 0.03
N TYR A 183 -1.47 -3.16 0.08
CA TYR A 183 -2.70 -3.19 -0.70
C TYR A 183 -3.63 -2.04 -0.30
N GLU A 184 -3.54 -0.95 -1.05
CA GLU A 184 -4.39 0.24 -0.97
C GLU A 184 -4.69 0.76 -2.38
N LYS A 185 -5.18 1.99 -2.50
CA LYS A 185 -5.50 2.61 -3.80
C LYS A 185 -4.28 2.76 -4.70
N SER A 186 -3.13 3.06 -4.13
CA SER A 186 -1.82 3.09 -4.81
C SER A 186 -1.48 1.74 -5.42
N PHE A 187 -1.61 0.64 -4.67
CA PHE A 187 -1.44 -0.69 -5.25
C PHE A 187 -2.39 -0.93 -6.42
N LEU A 188 -3.69 -0.62 -6.28
CA LEU A 188 -4.65 -0.80 -7.38
C LEU A 188 -4.28 0.04 -8.61
N ALA A 189 -3.82 1.27 -8.39
CA ALA A 189 -3.44 2.16 -9.48
C ALA A 189 -2.19 1.67 -10.22
N ARG A 190 -1.25 1.04 -9.52
CA ARG A 190 -0.04 0.44 -10.13
C ARG A 190 -0.36 -0.87 -10.84
N ALA A 191 -1.06 -1.77 -10.15
CA ALA A 191 -1.29 -3.14 -10.59
C ALA A 191 -2.42 -3.29 -11.61
N TYR A 192 -3.39 -2.38 -11.61
CA TYR A 192 -4.63 -2.52 -12.38
C TYR A 192 -5.09 -1.21 -13.06
N ASP A 193 -4.25 -0.16 -13.08
CA ASP A 193 -4.56 1.15 -13.67
C ASP A 193 -5.88 1.77 -13.16
N THR A 194 -6.26 1.48 -11.91
CA THR A 194 -7.49 2.00 -11.30
C THR A 194 -7.32 2.29 -9.82
N THR A 195 -7.93 3.36 -9.31
CA THR A 195 -8.06 3.57 -7.85
C THR A 195 -9.41 3.10 -7.29
N GLY A 196 -10.26 2.55 -8.17
CA GLY A 196 -11.59 2.03 -7.83
C GLY A 196 -11.56 0.52 -7.65
N GLY A 197 -12.43 0.01 -6.78
CA GLY A 197 -12.53 -1.42 -6.49
C GLY A 197 -12.73 -1.68 -5.00
N GLN A 198 -12.79 -2.95 -4.63
CA GLN A 198 -12.88 -3.41 -3.24
C GLN A 198 -11.72 -4.35 -2.97
N LEU A 199 -10.97 -4.05 -1.91
CA LEU A 199 -9.88 -4.91 -1.42
C LEU A 199 -10.37 -5.66 -0.19
N TYR A 200 -10.28 -6.99 -0.23
CA TYR A 200 -10.67 -7.86 0.87
C TYR A 200 -9.43 -8.49 1.49
N ASN A 201 -9.41 -8.58 2.82
CA ASN A 201 -8.31 -9.20 3.55
C ASN A 201 -8.88 -10.26 4.48
N VAL A 202 -8.32 -11.47 4.42
CA VAL A 202 -8.65 -12.56 5.33
C VAL A 202 -8.04 -12.27 6.70
N LYS A 203 -8.88 -12.10 7.72
CA LYS A 203 -8.46 -11.96 9.10
C LYS A 203 -8.57 -13.31 9.80
N ILE A 204 -7.43 -13.88 10.17
CA ILE A 204 -7.39 -15.04 11.06
C ILE A 204 -7.19 -14.51 12.48
N GLN A 205 -8.22 -14.65 13.31
CA GLN A 205 -8.12 -14.33 14.73
C GLN A 205 -7.55 -15.54 15.48
N MET A 206 -6.49 -15.35 16.26
CA MET A 206 -5.98 -16.43 17.11
C MET A 206 -7.08 -16.82 18.12
N GLY A 207 -7.49 -18.09 18.12
CA GLY A 207 -8.41 -18.64 19.11
C GLY A 207 -9.85 -18.89 18.64
N HIS A 208 -10.22 -18.58 17.39
CA HIS A 208 -11.50 -19.03 16.82
C HIS A 208 -11.25 -20.13 15.78
N ARG A 209 -11.05 -21.35 16.29
CA ARG A 209 -11.42 -22.55 15.53
C ARG A 209 -12.94 -22.56 15.54
N GLU A 210 -13.58 -22.06 14.49
CA GLU A 210 -14.92 -22.57 14.21
C GLU A 210 -14.70 -24.01 13.78
N ASP A 211 -15.21 -24.94 14.58
CA ASP A 211 -15.26 -26.35 14.23
C ASP A 211 -16.10 -26.47 12.96
N PHE A 212 -15.44 -26.52 11.80
CA PHE A 212 -16.02 -27.02 10.57
C PHE A 212 -16.22 -28.53 10.74
N MET A 213 -17.17 -28.90 11.58
CA MET A 213 -17.68 -30.25 11.67
C MET A 213 -18.70 -30.40 10.54
N PRO A 214 -18.49 -31.27 9.54
CA PRO A 214 -19.53 -31.57 8.57
C PRO A 214 -20.77 -32.10 9.31
N PRO A 215 -21.99 -31.79 8.85
CA PRO A 215 -23.20 -32.29 9.48
C PRO A 215 -23.12 -33.81 9.53
N GLY A 216 -23.19 -34.36 10.75
CA GLY A 216 -23.19 -35.81 10.95
C GLY A 216 -24.37 -36.42 10.22
N ASP A 217 -24.08 -37.48 9.48
CA ASP A 217 -25.11 -38.37 8.95
C ASP A 217 -25.88 -38.96 10.13
N ASN A 218 -27.16 -38.62 10.24
CA ASN A 218 -28.08 -39.24 11.19
C ASN A 218 -28.56 -40.55 10.58
N ASP A 219 -28.00 -41.68 11.05
CA ASP A 219 -28.63 -43.00 10.96
C ASP A 219 -29.60 -43.23 12.13
#